data_AF-A0A645DR57-F1
#
_entry.id   AF-A0A645DR57-F1
#
_cell.length_a   1.000
_cell.length_b   1.000
_cell.length_c   1.000
_cell.angle_alpha   90.00
_cell.angle_beta   90.00
_cell.angle_gamma   90.00
#
_symmetry.space_group_name_H-M   'P 1'
#
loop_
_entity.id
_entity.type
_entity.pdbx_description
1 polymer ?
#
loop_
_entity_poly.entity_id
_entity_poly.type
_entity_poly.pdbx_seq_one_letter_code
_entity_poly.pdbx_strand_id
1 'polypeptide(L)'
;MGLAALQLHKRSPTQVYNDPGYFNYGGRTFRSHEGGLGGVDMYRAIQYSSNTYFYSLAVDMGVDAIHDFMKPLGFGQVTGIDMNGEVRGTLPSTEWKRNTYKRPEMKRWYSGETVSLGIGQGYNNFTILQLASAEATLANGGTRYTPHVAKATKDTVTGKITEIQQPPGVPLGYDPKNIEIIHKSLGLVNKVGTGSRLFANAQYTSGGKTGTAQAVSLGQNVKYNARLMEEHKRDHSLFSAFAPLEEPRIAVAVIVENAGFGAAAAGPIVRRVFDYWLLGQYPSEADLAAVAKGQATSPIGTPRKVEDIPIATDEPPVP
;
A
#
# COMPACT_ATOMS: atom_id res chain seq x y z
N MET A 1 3.01 -2.06 9.92
CA MET A 1 2.63 -2.80 11.14
C MET A 1 3.57 -3.97 11.43
N GLY A 2 3.72 -4.95 10.52
CA GLY A 2 4.63 -6.08 10.73
C GLY A 2 6.07 -5.66 11.08
N LEU A 3 6.66 -4.76 10.28
CA LEU A 3 8.00 -4.22 10.55
C LEU A 3 8.09 -3.56 11.94
N ALA A 4 7.09 -2.75 12.29
CA ALA A 4 7.01 -2.09 13.59
C ALA A 4 7.04 -3.10 14.76
N ALA A 5 6.31 -4.21 14.62
CA ALA A 5 6.27 -5.25 15.63
C ALA A 5 7.64 -5.91 15.84
N LEU A 6 8.40 -6.09 14.76
CA LEU A 6 9.75 -6.65 14.82
C LEU A 6 10.76 -5.66 15.44
N GLN A 7 10.77 -4.41 14.95
CA GLN A 7 11.70 -3.37 15.41
C GLN A 7 11.48 -3.00 16.88
N LEU A 8 10.23 -3.06 17.35
CA LEU A 8 9.87 -2.77 18.74
C LEU A 8 9.82 -4.03 19.62
N HIS A 9 10.27 -5.19 19.11
CA HIS A 9 10.28 -6.47 19.79
C HIS A 9 8.92 -6.88 20.42
N LYS A 10 7.82 -6.49 19.76
CA LYS A 10 6.45 -6.77 20.22
C LYS A 10 5.97 -8.16 19.83
N ARG A 11 6.43 -8.68 18.69
CA ARG A 11 6.09 -10.04 18.23
C ARG A 11 7.27 -10.68 17.50
N SER A 12 7.46 -11.98 17.74
CA SER A 12 8.34 -12.82 16.92
C SER A 12 7.68 -13.13 15.57
N PRO A 13 8.44 -13.22 14.47
CA PRO A 13 7.89 -13.54 13.15
C PRO A 13 7.27 -14.94 13.06
N THR A 14 7.71 -15.88 13.90
CA THR A 14 7.26 -17.29 13.91
C THR A 14 6.26 -17.60 15.01
N GLN A 15 5.96 -16.63 15.87
CA GLN A 15 4.97 -16.83 16.93
C GLN A 15 3.58 -16.96 16.31
N VAL A 16 2.92 -18.08 16.61
CA VAL A 16 1.59 -18.39 16.09
C VAL A 16 0.51 -17.79 16.97
N TYR A 17 -0.44 -17.10 16.35
CA TYR A 17 -1.66 -16.58 16.95
C TYR A 17 -2.87 -17.24 16.31
N ASN A 18 -3.92 -17.47 17.08
CA ASN A 18 -5.14 -18.04 16.53
C ASN A 18 -5.98 -16.95 15.84
N ASP A 19 -6.38 -17.21 14.60
CA ASP A 19 -7.32 -16.41 13.82
C ASP A 19 -8.64 -17.17 13.62
N PRO A 20 -9.61 -17.01 14.55
CA PRO A 20 -10.95 -17.56 14.41
C PRO A 20 -11.86 -16.76 13.46
N GLY A 21 -11.34 -15.73 12.77
CA GLY A 21 -12.11 -14.85 11.89
C GLY A 21 -12.79 -13.68 12.60
N TYR A 22 -12.44 -13.44 13.87
CA TYR A 22 -12.86 -12.27 14.63
C TYR A 22 -11.92 -11.99 15.80
N PHE A 23 -11.97 -10.76 16.30
CA PHE A 23 -11.26 -10.31 17.49
C PHE A 23 -12.23 -9.63 18.45
N ASN A 24 -12.34 -10.12 19.68
CA ASN A 24 -13.17 -9.53 20.72
C ASN A 24 -12.34 -8.60 21.59
N TYR A 25 -12.74 -7.34 21.69
CA TYR A 25 -12.02 -6.36 22.50
C TYR A 25 -12.97 -5.29 23.04
N GLY A 26 -12.88 -5.03 24.36
CA GLY A 26 -13.71 -4.01 25.02
C GLY A 26 -15.22 -4.23 24.86
N GLY A 27 -15.68 -5.49 24.86
CA GLY A 27 -17.09 -5.84 24.67
C GLY A 27 -17.61 -5.70 23.23
N ARG A 28 -16.72 -5.47 22.24
CA ARG A 28 -17.05 -5.36 20.82
C ARG A 28 -16.36 -6.47 20.02
N THR A 29 -17.03 -6.93 18.96
CA THR A 29 -16.47 -7.92 18.03
C THR A 29 -16.04 -7.24 16.73
N PHE A 30 -14.77 -7.36 16.39
CA PHE A 30 -14.19 -6.92 15.13
C PHE A 30 -14.07 -8.14 14.22
N ARG A 31 -14.83 -8.15 13.12
CA ARG A 31 -14.86 -9.29 12.20
C ARG A 31 -13.74 -9.17 11.16
N SER A 32 -13.26 -10.32 10.73
CA SER A 32 -12.36 -10.48 9.59
C SER A 32 -13.21 -10.84 8.36
N HIS A 33 -12.85 -10.31 7.18
CA HIS A 33 -13.59 -10.56 5.94
C HIS A 33 -13.22 -11.92 5.32
N GLU A 34 -11.97 -12.32 5.51
CA GLU A 34 -11.36 -13.55 5.03
C GLU A 34 -11.80 -14.80 5.82
N GLY A 35 -12.51 -14.62 6.94
CA GLY A 35 -12.93 -15.70 7.82
C GLY A 35 -11.79 -16.19 8.72
N GLY A 36 -11.93 -17.38 9.29
CA GLY A 36 -10.91 -17.95 10.17
C GLY A 36 -9.75 -18.57 9.38
N LEU A 37 -8.54 -18.07 9.58
CA LEU A 37 -7.31 -18.62 8.99
C LEU A 37 -6.65 -19.69 9.86
N GLY A 38 -7.14 -19.91 11.09
CA GLY A 38 -6.55 -20.81 12.07
C GLY A 38 -5.27 -20.24 12.67
N GLY A 39 -4.27 -21.10 12.94
CA GLY A 39 -2.97 -20.63 13.40
C GLY A 39 -2.25 -19.80 12.34
N VAL A 40 -1.92 -18.55 12.66
CA VAL A 40 -1.18 -17.63 11.79
C VAL A 40 0.04 -17.07 12.50
N ASP A 41 1.20 -17.18 11.86
CA ASP A 41 2.41 -16.42 12.20
C ASP A 41 2.47 -15.12 11.39
N MET A 42 3.52 -14.32 11.53
CA MET A 42 3.62 -13.04 10.82
C MET A 42 3.64 -13.22 9.29
N TYR A 43 4.35 -14.24 8.80
CA TYR A 43 4.44 -14.53 7.37
C TYR A 43 3.06 -14.83 6.79
N ARG A 44 2.32 -15.75 7.42
CA ARG A 44 0.97 -16.15 7.00
C ARG A 44 -0.03 -15.00 7.15
N ALA A 45 0.09 -14.21 8.22
CA ALA A 45 -0.76 -13.04 8.44
C ALA A 45 -0.58 -11.99 7.35
N ILE A 46 0.65 -11.73 6.89
CA ILE A 46 0.89 -10.80 5.76
C ILE A 46 0.43 -11.43 4.44
N GLN A 47 0.76 -12.70 4.21
CA GLN A 47 0.42 -13.47 3.00
C GLN A 47 -1.08 -13.49 2.69
N TYR A 48 -1.91 -13.73 3.71
CA TYR A 48 -3.38 -13.82 3.60
C TYR A 48 -4.10 -12.59 4.15
N SER A 49 -3.37 -11.56 4.57
CA SER A 49 -3.95 -10.32 5.09
C SER A 49 -4.86 -10.51 6.31
N SER A 50 -4.41 -11.29 7.31
CA SER A 50 -5.17 -11.61 8.52
C SER A 50 -5.50 -10.36 9.35
N ASN A 51 -6.76 -9.95 9.32
CA ASN A 51 -7.28 -8.85 10.12
C ASN A 51 -7.13 -9.15 11.62
N THR A 52 -7.46 -10.38 12.07
CA THR A 52 -7.40 -10.77 13.48
C THR A 52 -5.98 -10.67 14.05
N TYR A 53 -4.96 -11.08 13.29
CA TYR A 53 -3.57 -10.92 13.69
C TYR A 53 -3.20 -9.44 13.87
N PHE A 54 -3.59 -8.58 12.94
CA PHE A 54 -3.25 -7.15 12.99
C PHE A 54 -4.12 -6.34 13.98
N TYR A 55 -5.36 -6.75 14.24
CA TYR A 55 -6.21 -6.22 15.31
C TYR A 55 -5.56 -6.41 16.68
N SER A 56 -5.16 -7.66 16.99
CA SER A 56 -4.49 -7.96 18.25
C SER A 56 -3.14 -7.26 18.34
N LEU A 57 -2.36 -7.22 17.25
CA LEU A 57 -1.07 -6.53 17.24
C LEU A 57 -1.24 -5.02 17.52
N ALA A 58 -2.26 -4.39 16.96
CA ALA A 58 -2.50 -2.97 17.19
C ALA A 58 -2.82 -2.66 18.65
N VAL A 59 -3.57 -3.54 19.32
CA VAL A 59 -3.82 -3.42 20.76
C VAL A 59 -2.53 -3.60 21.56
N ASP A 60 -1.73 -4.62 21.25
CA ASP A 60 -0.46 -4.91 21.94
C ASP A 60 0.55 -3.75 21.82
N MET A 61 0.55 -3.07 20.66
CA MET A 61 1.41 -1.92 20.41
C MET A 61 0.88 -0.64 21.07
N GLY A 62 -0.43 -0.40 21.01
CA GLY A 62 -1.03 0.88 21.35
C GLY A 62 -0.86 1.94 20.25
N VAL A 63 -1.75 2.93 20.26
CA VAL A 63 -1.83 3.93 19.17
C VAL A 63 -0.55 4.77 19.05
N ASP A 64 0.04 5.20 20.16
CA ASP A 64 1.18 6.12 20.11
C ASP A 64 2.44 5.43 19.60
N ALA A 65 2.68 4.17 19.97
CA ALA A 65 3.79 3.39 19.41
C ALA A 65 3.60 3.12 17.90
N ILE A 66 2.35 2.91 17.46
CA ILE A 66 2.04 2.80 16.03
C ILE A 66 2.32 4.13 15.33
N HIS A 67 1.82 5.24 15.86
CA HIS A 67 2.05 6.57 15.33
C HIS A 67 3.55 6.87 15.21
N ASP A 68 4.31 6.70 16.29
CA ASP A 68 5.72 7.05 16.34
C ASP A 68 6.56 6.21 15.37
N PHE A 69 6.18 4.94 15.16
CA PHE A 69 6.84 4.10 14.17
C PHE A 69 6.47 4.47 12.72
N MET A 70 5.21 4.82 12.46
CA MET A 70 4.72 5.12 11.10
C MET A 70 5.12 6.53 10.64
N LYS A 71 5.27 7.47 11.57
CA LYS A 71 5.55 8.88 11.28
C LYS A 71 6.84 9.08 10.46
N PRO A 72 7.99 8.43 10.76
CA PRO A 72 9.21 8.53 9.95
C PRO A 72 9.08 7.98 8.52
N LEU A 73 8.10 7.10 8.25
CA LEU A 73 7.80 6.62 6.89
C LEU A 73 7.06 7.69 6.04
N GLY A 74 6.72 8.85 6.61
CA GLY A 74 6.06 9.96 5.91
C GLY A 74 4.54 10.01 6.07
N PHE A 75 3.94 9.04 6.79
CA PHE A 75 2.49 9.04 7.03
C PHE A 75 2.05 10.22 7.90
N GLY A 76 0.95 10.87 7.50
CA GLY A 76 0.42 12.05 8.20
C GLY A 76 1.22 13.34 7.97
N GLN A 77 2.17 13.32 7.03
CA GLN A 77 3.02 14.45 6.66
C GLN A 77 3.02 14.70 5.15
N VAL A 78 3.33 15.91 4.72
CA VAL A 78 3.71 16.14 3.32
C VAL A 78 5.00 15.36 3.01
N THR A 79 5.06 14.71 1.86
CA THR A 79 6.24 13.93 1.43
C THR A 79 7.39 14.85 1.01
N GLY A 80 7.08 16.07 0.58
CA GLY A 80 8.05 17.06 0.11
C GLY A 80 8.31 16.98 -1.40
N ILE A 81 7.36 16.41 -2.16
CA ILE A 81 7.43 16.39 -3.62
C ILE A 81 7.54 17.81 -4.18
N ASP A 82 8.30 17.96 -5.26
CA ASP A 82 8.51 19.20 -6.01
C ASP A 82 7.29 19.58 -6.87
N MET A 83 6.09 19.46 -6.29
CA MET A 83 4.81 19.79 -6.89
C MET A 83 3.89 20.50 -5.90
N ASN A 84 3.04 21.38 -6.42
CA ASN A 84 2.03 22.06 -5.64
C ASN A 84 0.82 21.15 -5.36
N GLY A 85 0.08 21.46 -4.28
CA GLY A 85 -1.20 20.80 -3.98
C GLY A 85 -1.10 19.53 -3.13
N GLU A 86 0.08 19.21 -2.59
CA GLU A 86 0.24 18.07 -1.69
C GLU A 86 -0.58 18.24 -0.39
N VAL A 87 -1.31 17.19 -0.02
CA VAL A 87 -2.03 17.11 1.26
C VAL A 87 -1.34 16.14 2.21
N ARG A 88 -1.37 16.45 3.51
CA ARG A 88 -0.62 15.69 4.53
C ARG A 88 -1.28 14.38 4.99
N GLY A 89 -2.55 14.12 4.67
CA GLY A 89 -3.30 13.00 5.25
C GLY A 89 -3.53 13.14 6.77
N THR A 90 -3.71 12.00 7.46
CA THR A 90 -3.93 11.90 8.91
C THR A 90 -3.33 10.59 9.43
N LEU A 91 -2.33 10.72 10.31
CA LEU A 91 -1.82 9.64 11.14
C LEU A 91 -2.28 9.90 12.59
N PRO A 92 -3.23 9.13 13.13
CA PRO A 92 -3.81 9.40 14.44
C PRO A 92 -2.87 9.02 15.59
N SER A 93 -2.95 9.80 16.66
CA SER A 93 -2.32 9.58 17.97
C SER A 93 -3.25 10.06 19.08
N THR A 94 -2.91 9.78 20.34
CA THR A 94 -3.64 10.36 21.48
C THR A 94 -3.61 11.89 21.46
N GLU A 95 -2.46 12.47 21.13
CA GLU A 95 -2.29 13.92 20.97
C GLU A 95 -3.13 14.47 19.82
N TRP A 96 -3.06 13.84 18.63
CA TRP A 96 -3.85 14.25 17.47
C TRP A 96 -5.33 14.30 17.81
N LYS A 97 -5.86 13.28 18.51
CA LYS A 97 -7.29 13.22 18.84
C LYS A 97 -7.69 14.33 19.82
N ARG A 98 -6.85 14.58 20.83
CA ARG A 98 -7.05 15.65 21.82
C ARG A 98 -7.13 17.04 21.18
N ASN A 99 -6.32 17.26 20.14
CA ASN A 99 -6.21 18.54 19.44
C ASN A 99 -7.23 18.70 18.30
N THR A 100 -7.69 17.60 17.71
CA THR A 100 -8.62 17.62 16.56
C THR A 100 -10.06 17.86 17.01
N TYR A 101 -10.49 17.23 18.11
CA TYR A 101 -11.89 17.31 18.54
C TYR A 101 -12.10 18.36 19.63
N LYS A 102 -13.20 19.12 19.56
CA LYS A 102 -13.55 20.13 20.58
C LYS A 102 -14.27 19.53 21.79
N ARG A 103 -15.13 18.54 21.55
CA ARG A 103 -15.97 17.88 22.57
C ARG A 103 -15.11 17.03 23.52
N PRO A 104 -15.14 17.24 24.85
CA PRO A 104 -14.27 16.54 25.81
C PRO A 104 -14.29 15.01 25.70
N GLU A 105 -15.47 14.43 25.49
CA GLU A 105 -15.69 12.99 25.32
C GLU A 105 -15.02 12.44 24.06
N MET A 106 -14.84 13.26 23.02
CA MET A 106 -14.15 12.87 21.79
C MET A 106 -12.64 13.09 21.88
N LYS A 107 -12.14 13.86 22.85
CA LYS A 107 -10.69 14.11 23.03
C LYS A 107 -9.96 12.90 23.63
N ARG A 108 -10.67 12.03 24.35
CA ARG A 108 -10.09 10.82 24.94
C ARG A 108 -9.91 9.76 23.86
N TRP A 109 -8.73 9.14 23.82
CA TRP A 109 -8.52 7.93 23.04
C TRP A 109 -9.13 6.73 23.74
N TYR A 110 -9.99 5.99 23.04
CA TYR A 110 -10.53 4.72 23.50
C TYR A 110 -9.73 3.60 22.85
N SER A 111 -9.31 2.61 23.64
CA SER A 111 -8.44 1.53 23.13
C SER A 111 -9.07 0.72 21.99
N GLY A 112 -10.41 0.65 21.93
CA GLY A 112 -11.13 0.03 20.82
C GLY A 112 -10.94 0.74 19.46
N GLU A 113 -10.55 2.02 19.45
CA GLU A 113 -10.24 2.77 18.23
C GLU A 113 -8.89 2.34 17.64
N THR A 114 -7.96 1.85 18.47
CA THR A 114 -6.67 1.33 18.02
C THR A 114 -6.82 0.08 17.16
N VAL A 115 -7.85 -0.73 17.42
CA VAL A 115 -8.06 -2.02 16.75
C VAL A 115 -8.10 -1.84 15.23
N SER A 116 -8.92 -0.91 14.73
CA SER A 116 -9.06 -0.64 13.29
C SER A 116 -7.79 -0.05 12.67
N LEU A 117 -6.94 0.63 13.45
CA LEU A 117 -5.67 1.16 12.93
C LEU A 117 -4.72 0.06 12.49
N GLY A 118 -4.81 -1.13 13.11
CA GLY A 118 -3.96 -2.28 12.79
C GLY A 118 -4.05 -2.72 11.33
N ILE A 119 -5.20 -2.50 10.71
CA ILE A 119 -5.48 -2.87 9.32
C ILE A 119 -5.53 -1.65 8.39
N GLY A 120 -5.04 -0.49 8.85
CA GLY A 120 -5.01 0.74 8.06
C GLY A 120 -6.37 1.46 7.95
N GLN A 121 -7.35 1.10 8.78
CA GLN A 121 -8.67 1.77 8.83
C GLN A 121 -8.77 2.71 10.04
N GLY A 122 -9.99 3.19 10.35
CA GLY A 122 -10.25 4.13 11.44
C GLY A 122 -9.98 5.57 11.00
N TYR A 123 -9.20 6.32 11.78
CA TYR A 123 -8.84 7.70 11.44
C TYR A 123 -7.65 7.80 10.47
N ASN A 124 -7.03 6.68 10.09
CA ASN A 124 -5.97 6.65 9.09
C ASN A 124 -6.52 7.18 7.76
N ASN A 125 -5.83 8.17 7.19
CA ASN A 125 -6.12 8.67 5.85
C ASN A 125 -4.81 9.10 5.20
N PHE A 126 -4.41 8.47 4.10
CA PHE A 126 -3.10 8.68 3.49
C PHE A 126 -3.22 8.89 1.99
N THR A 127 -2.31 9.67 1.42
CA THR A 127 -2.22 9.84 -0.03
C THR A 127 -1.52 8.64 -0.67
N ILE A 128 -1.79 8.39 -1.94
CA ILE A 128 -1.09 7.34 -2.69
C ILE A 128 0.42 7.61 -2.80
N LEU A 129 0.81 8.88 -2.83
CA LEU A 129 2.21 9.26 -2.79
C LEU A 129 2.87 8.90 -1.44
N GLN A 130 2.18 9.07 -0.31
CA GLN A 130 2.67 8.57 0.98
C GLN A 130 2.83 7.05 0.99
N LEU A 131 1.86 6.31 0.42
CA LEU A 131 1.97 4.84 0.29
C LEU A 131 3.17 4.45 -0.58
N ALA A 132 3.33 5.05 -1.76
CA ALA A 132 4.44 4.77 -2.66
C ALA A 132 5.80 5.10 -2.04
N SER A 133 5.91 6.23 -1.33
CA SER A 133 7.14 6.64 -0.63
C SER A 133 7.49 5.69 0.53
N ALA A 134 6.49 5.26 1.31
CA ALA A 134 6.69 4.28 2.37
C ALA A 134 7.07 2.90 1.82
N GLU A 135 6.46 2.47 0.71
CA GLU A 135 6.82 1.22 0.03
C GLU A 135 8.24 1.28 -0.53
N ALA A 136 8.62 2.39 -1.18
CA ALA A 136 9.98 2.59 -1.69
C ALA A 136 11.03 2.56 -0.57
N THR A 137 10.71 3.18 0.57
CA THR A 137 11.56 3.15 1.78
C THR A 137 11.69 1.74 2.35
N LEU A 138 10.61 0.95 2.34
CA LEU A 138 10.66 -0.44 2.76
C LEU A 138 11.48 -1.30 1.78
N ALA A 139 11.24 -1.13 0.48
CA ALA A 139 11.88 -1.87 -0.59
C ALA A 139 13.40 -1.64 -0.62
N ASN A 140 13.87 -0.42 -0.41
CA ASN A 140 15.29 -0.09 -0.49
C ASN A 140 16.09 -0.33 0.82
N GLY A 141 15.54 -1.08 1.78
CA GLY A 141 16.25 -1.41 3.02
C GLY A 141 16.05 -0.42 4.18
N GLY A 142 15.15 0.56 4.06
CA GLY A 142 14.83 1.49 5.14
C GLY A 142 15.43 2.89 4.99
N THR A 143 15.80 3.30 3.77
CA THR A 143 16.30 4.65 3.51
C THR A 143 15.20 5.48 2.86
N ARG A 144 14.75 6.54 3.54
CA ARG A 144 13.70 7.41 3.00
C ARG A 144 14.31 8.43 2.04
N TYR A 145 13.82 8.46 0.81
CA TYR A 145 14.12 9.51 -0.16
C TYR A 145 12.91 10.41 -0.35
N THR A 146 13.15 11.70 -0.57
CA THR A 146 12.10 12.65 -0.96
C THR A 146 11.68 12.34 -2.39
N PRO A 147 10.40 12.06 -2.68
CA PRO A 147 9.94 11.87 -4.05
C PRO A 147 10.09 13.17 -4.84
N HIS A 148 10.42 13.08 -6.13
CA HIS A 148 10.53 14.24 -7.02
C HIS A 148 10.15 13.85 -8.45
N VAL A 149 9.73 14.84 -9.23
CA VAL A 149 9.37 14.70 -10.65
C VAL A 149 10.44 15.31 -11.54
N ALA A 150 11.01 16.45 -11.14
CA ALA A 150 11.99 17.15 -11.95
C ALA A 150 13.34 16.40 -11.94
N LYS A 151 13.84 16.06 -13.12
CA LYS A 151 15.15 15.39 -13.31
C LYS A 151 16.26 16.39 -13.65
N ALA A 152 15.96 17.32 -14.54
CA ALA A 152 16.91 18.30 -15.04
C ALA A 152 16.17 19.56 -15.52
N THR A 153 16.86 20.69 -15.54
CA THR A 153 16.42 21.91 -16.21
C THR A 153 17.12 22.03 -17.56
N LYS A 154 16.42 22.58 -18.55
CA LYS A 154 16.99 22.89 -19.86
C LYS A 154 16.94 24.40 -20.07
N ASP A 155 18.10 25.01 -20.25
CA ASP A 155 18.21 26.41 -20.64
C ASP A 155 17.63 26.60 -22.05
N THR A 156 16.71 27.56 -22.19
CA THR A 156 15.95 27.77 -23.42
C THR A 156 16.76 28.45 -24.52
N VAL A 157 17.86 29.14 -24.19
CA VAL A 157 18.69 29.89 -25.13
C VAL A 157 19.89 29.06 -25.58
N THR A 158 20.61 28.49 -24.62
CA THR A 158 21.84 27.71 -24.85
C THR A 158 21.58 26.23 -25.07
N GLY A 159 20.38 25.74 -24.72
CA GLY A 159 20.05 24.32 -24.75
C GLY A 159 20.74 23.49 -23.65
N LYS A 160 21.50 24.13 -22.75
CA LYS A 160 22.25 23.45 -21.69
C LYS A 160 21.30 22.72 -20.74
N ILE A 161 21.52 21.42 -20.56
CA ILE A 161 20.81 20.60 -19.58
C ILE A 161 21.61 20.56 -18.28
N THR A 162 20.95 20.86 -17.15
CA THR A 162 21.54 20.79 -15.82
C THR A 162 20.70 19.85 -14.95
N GLU A 163 21.29 18.75 -14.49
CA GLU A 163 20.60 17.82 -13.59
C GLU A 163 20.29 18.47 -12.24
N ILE A 164 19.12 18.15 -11.70
CA ILE A 164 18.69 18.65 -10.40
C ILE A 164 19.22 17.71 -9.34
N GLN A 165 20.15 18.21 -8.51
CA GLN A 165 20.71 17.45 -7.40
C GLN A 165 19.64 17.23 -6.32
N GLN A 166 19.38 15.96 -6.02
CA GLN A 166 18.45 15.58 -4.97
C GLN A 166 19.16 15.50 -3.62
N PRO A 167 18.45 15.79 -2.50
CA PRO A 167 19.01 15.58 -1.17
C PRO A 167 19.34 14.10 -0.93
N PRO A 168 20.33 13.79 -0.09
CA PRO A 168 20.65 12.42 0.25
C PRO A 168 19.46 11.75 0.98
N GLY A 169 19.34 10.44 0.82
CA GLY A 169 18.36 9.64 1.54
C GLY A 169 18.64 9.65 3.05
N VAL A 170 17.57 9.54 3.84
CA VAL A 170 17.62 9.49 5.30
C VAL A 170 17.46 8.04 5.76
N PRO A 171 18.51 7.40 6.30
CA PRO A 171 18.39 6.04 6.83
C PRO A 171 17.54 6.06 8.11
N LEU A 172 16.52 5.21 8.17
CA LEU A 172 15.62 5.11 9.32
C LEU A 172 16.13 4.15 10.41
N GLY A 173 17.30 3.52 10.21
CA GLY A 173 17.96 2.69 11.21
C GLY A 173 17.28 1.35 11.47
N TYR A 174 16.54 0.81 10.49
CA TYR A 174 15.88 -0.48 10.61
C TYR A 174 16.89 -1.63 10.60
N ASP A 175 16.71 -2.60 11.51
CA ASP A 175 17.46 -3.86 11.45
C ASP A 175 17.26 -4.55 10.09
N PRO A 176 18.33 -4.82 9.31
CA PRO A 176 18.24 -5.50 8.02
C PRO A 176 17.54 -6.86 8.08
N LYS A 177 17.68 -7.61 9.19
CA LYS A 177 17.00 -8.91 9.35
C LYS A 177 15.49 -8.75 9.39
N ASN A 178 15.00 -7.69 10.03
CA ASN A 178 13.58 -7.39 10.10
C ASN A 178 13.04 -6.95 8.73
N ILE A 179 13.84 -6.22 7.94
CA ILE A 179 13.48 -5.89 6.56
C ILE A 179 13.37 -7.17 5.71
N GLU A 180 14.36 -8.06 5.80
CA GLU A 180 14.37 -9.34 5.06
C GLU A 180 13.12 -10.18 5.37
N ILE A 181 12.73 -10.28 6.64
CA ILE A 181 11.51 -10.98 7.07
C ILE A 181 10.27 -10.38 6.38
N ILE A 182 10.18 -9.06 6.33
CA ILE A 182 9.03 -8.37 5.72
C ILE A 182 9.05 -8.50 4.21
N HIS A 183 10.20 -8.36 3.55
CA HIS A 183 10.38 -8.61 2.12
C HIS A 183 9.94 -10.03 1.77
N LYS A 184 10.43 -11.04 2.48
CA LYS A 184 10.03 -12.43 2.30
C LYS A 184 8.52 -12.60 2.46
N SER A 185 7.93 -11.97 3.47
CA SER A 185 6.48 -12.02 3.71
C SER A 185 5.68 -11.39 2.56
N LEU A 186 6.12 -10.23 2.04
CA LEU A 186 5.51 -9.57 0.88
C LEU A 186 5.70 -10.36 -0.41
N GLY A 187 6.83 -11.04 -0.58
CA GLY A 187 7.05 -11.97 -1.69
C GLY A 187 6.08 -13.16 -1.65
N LEU A 188 5.78 -13.68 -0.45
CA LEU A 188 4.79 -14.75 -0.28
C LEU A 188 3.38 -14.32 -0.68
N VAL A 189 3.01 -13.04 -0.55
CA VAL A 189 1.72 -12.52 -1.02
C VAL A 189 1.55 -12.76 -2.52
N ASN A 190 2.57 -12.45 -3.32
CA ASN A 190 2.52 -12.58 -4.78
C ASN A 190 2.86 -13.98 -5.27
N LYS A 191 3.57 -14.78 -4.47
CA LYS A 191 3.92 -16.16 -4.84
C LYS A 191 2.78 -17.16 -4.57
N VAL A 192 2.17 -17.08 -3.39
CA VAL A 192 1.21 -18.10 -2.89
C VAL A 192 0.04 -17.50 -2.08
N GLY A 193 0.03 -16.19 -1.83
CA GLY A 193 -1.02 -15.50 -1.08
C GLY A 193 -2.04 -14.80 -1.97
N THR A 194 -2.56 -13.66 -1.50
CA THR A 194 -3.66 -12.93 -2.16
C THR A 194 -3.33 -12.42 -3.56
N GLY A 195 -2.05 -12.29 -3.92
CA GLY A 195 -1.57 -11.86 -5.24
C GLY A 195 -1.17 -13.02 -6.18
N SER A 196 -1.21 -14.26 -5.70
CA SER A 196 -0.67 -15.44 -6.40
C SER A 196 -1.14 -15.61 -7.84
N ARG A 197 -2.45 -15.55 -8.08
CA ARG A 197 -3.03 -15.72 -9.42
C ARG A 197 -2.57 -14.62 -10.38
N LEU A 198 -2.52 -13.38 -9.89
CA LEU A 198 -2.15 -12.21 -10.69
C LEU A 198 -0.68 -12.25 -11.14
N PHE A 199 0.20 -12.67 -10.25
CA PHE A 199 1.64 -12.77 -10.51
C PHE A 199 2.07 -14.17 -10.98
N ALA A 200 1.12 -15.07 -11.24
CA ALA A 200 1.40 -16.34 -11.89
C ALA A 200 2.14 -16.08 -13.21
N ASN A 201 3.23 -16.82 -13.43
CA ASN A 201 4.08 -16.75 -14.62
C ASN A 201 4.76 -15.40 -14.88
N ALA A 202 4.84 -14.50 -13.88
CA ALA A 202 5.74 -13.35 -14.00
C ALA A 202 7.18 -13.82 -14.19
N GLN A 203 7.91 -13.17 -15.10
CA GLN A 203 9.32 -13.49 -15.38
C GLN A 203 10.29 -12.84 -14.37
N TYR A 204 9.75 -12.25 -13.32
CA TYR A 204 10.46 -11.57 -12.25
C TYR A 204 9.78 -11.87 -10.91
N THR A 205 10.52 -11.68 -9.82
CA THR A 205 10.01 -11.74 -8.46
C THR A 205 9.43 -10.38 -8.06
N SER A 206 8.48 -10.36 -7.13
CA SER A 206 7.96 -9.10 -6.60
C SER A 206 7.45 -9.28 -5.19
N GLY A 207 7.57 -8.23 -4.39
CA GLY A 207 6.87 -8.08 -3.12
C GLY A 207 5.65 -7.19 -3.32
N GLY A 208 4.55 -7.48 -2.64
CA GLY A 208 3.42 -6.56 -2.65
C GLY A 208 2.35 -6.87 -1.62
N LYS A 209 1.43 -5.94 -1.47
CA LYS A 209 0.30 -6.05 -0.56
C LYS A 209 -0.96 -5.46 -1.18
N THR A 210 -2.01 -6.29 -1.16
CA THR A 210 -3.38 -5.91 -1.49
C THR A 210 -3.99 -5.07 -0.37
N GLY A 211 -4.84 -4.11 -0.73
CA GLY A 211 -5.63 -3.31 0.21
C GLY A 211 -7.07 -3.12 -0.26
N THR A 212 -7.95 -2.78 0.68
CA THR A 212 -9.33 -2.42 0.41
C THR A 212 -9.69 -1.28 1.36
N ALA A 213 -9.99 -0.11 0.81
CA ALA A 213 -10.33 1.08 1.60
C ALA A 213 -11.84 1.35 1.51
N GLN A 214 -12.47 1.59 2.65
CA GLN A 214 -13.91 1.81 2.72
C GLN A 214 -14.27 3.20 2.19
N ALA A 215 -15.20 3.27 1.23
CA ALA A 215 -15.75 4.54 0.76
C ALA A 215 -16.83 5.08 1.71
N VAL A 216 -17.58 4.20 2.37
CA VAL A 216 -18.66 4.56 3.30
C VAL A 216 -18.62 3.72 4.57
N SER A 217 -19.06 4.30 5.69
CA SER A 217 -19.31 3.56 6.92
C SER A 217 -20.58 2.72 6.80
N LEU A 218 -20.50 1.43 7.16
CA LEU A 218 -21.67 0.57 7.23
C LEU A 218 -22.29 0.58 8.64
N GLY A 219 -23.62 0.45 8.70
CA GLY A 219 -24.35 0.29 9.96
C GLY A 219 -23.97 -0.98 10.72
N GLN A 220 -24.18 -0.98 12.04
CA GLN A 220 -23.94 -2.17 12.86
C GLN A 220 -24.75 -3.36 12.32
N ASN A 221 -24.10 -4.53 12.20
CA ASN A 221 -24.65 -5.78 11.66
C ASN A 221 -24.95 -5.83 10.15
N VAL A 222 -24.58 -4.82 9.38
CA VAL A 222 -24.68 -4.89 7.91
C VAL A 222 -23.47 -5.61 7.34
N LYS A 223 -23.69 -6.69 6.59
CA LYS A 223 -22.64 -7.35 5.80
C LYS A 223 -22.40 -6.56 4.52
N TYR A 224 -21.15 -6.23 4.22
CA TYR A 224 -20.77 -5.61 2.95
C TYR A 224 -21.17 -6.50 1.77
N ASN A 225 -21.84 -5.90 0.78
CA ASN A 225 -22.18 -6.57 -0.48
C ASN A 225 -22.11 -5.57 -1.64
N ALA A 226 -20.99 -5.58 -2.36
CA ALA A 226 -20.75 -4.68 -3.49
C ALA A 226 -21.83 -4.76 -4.59
N ARG A 227 -22.49 -5.92 -4.77
CA ARG A 227 -23.54 -6.10 -5.79
C ARG A 227 -24.82 -5.33 -5.47
N LEU A 228 -25.06 -5.06 -4.18
CA LEU A 228 -26.23 -4.34 -3.70
C LEU A 228 -25.94 -2.86 -3.45
N MET A 229 -24.70 -2.40 -3.74
CA MET A 229 -24.29 -1.02 -3.54
C MET A 229 -24.15 -0.27 -4.87
N GLU A 230 -24.57 0.98 -4.82
CA GLU A 230 -24.22 1.98 -5.83
C GLU A 230 -22.69 2.08 -5.93
N GLU A 231 -22.20 2.29 -7.15
CA GLU A 231 -20.76 2.24 -7.46
C GLU A 231 -19.95 3.17 -6.56
N HIS A 232 -20.33 4.45 -6.44
CA HIS A 232 -19.63 5.44 -5.60
C HIS A 232 -19.59 5.10 -4.09
N LYS A 233 -20.33 4.08 -3.64
CA LYS A 233 -20.34 3.59 -2.25
C LYS A 233 -19.53 2.31 -2.06
N ARG A 234 -18.99 1.74 -3.15
CA ARG A 234 -18.14 0.55 -3.10
C ARG A 234 -16.75 0.92 -2.59
N ASP A 235 -16.11 -0.04 -1.94
CA ASP A 235 -14.74 0.11 -1.47
C ASP A 235 -13.77 0.41 -2.62
N HIS A 236 -12.70 1.14 -2.33
CA HIS A 236 -11.59 1.37 -3.26
C HIS A 236 -10.63 0.19 -3.24
N SER A 237 -10.11 -0.16 -4.42
CA SER A 237 -9.13 -1.22 -4.62
C SER A 237 -7.73 -0.63 -4.52
N LEU A 238 -6.89 -1.14 -3.61
CA LEU A 238 -5.49 -0.71 -3.47
C LEU A 238 -4.50 -1.85 -3.71
N PHE A 239 -3.34 -1.51 -4.27
CA PHE A 239 -2.19 -2.41 -4.34
C PHE A 239 -0.90 -1.60 -4.22
N SER A 240 -0.04 -1.97 -3.26
CA SER A 240 1.30 -1.41 -3.09
C SER A 240 2.32 -2.52 -3.31
N ALA A 241 3.39 -2.26 -4.06
CA ALA A 241 4.32 -3.30 -4.46
C ALA A 241 5.68 -2.75 -4.89
N PHE A 242 6.66 -3.63 -4.93
CA PHE A 242 7.97 -3.37 -5.54
C PHE A 242 8.50 -4.60 -6.27
N ALA A 243 9.41 -4.36 -7.21
CA ALA A 243 10.06 -5.42 -7.97
C ALA A 243 11.43 -4.97 -8.53
N PRO A 244 12.35 -5.91 -8.81
CA PRO A 244 12.39 -7.29 -8.30
C PRO A 244 12.40 -7.39 -6.76
N LEU A 245 12.14 -8.57 -6.20
CA LEU A 245 12.12 -8.76 -4.74
C LEU A 245 13.53 -8.62 -4.13
N GLU A 246 14.55 -9.16 -4.81
CA GLU A 246 15.92 -9.25 -4.33
C GLU A 246 16.74 -7.97 -4.57
N GLU A 247 16.44 -7.25 -5.66
CA GLU A 247 17.06 -5.98 -6.00
C GLU A 247 15.97 -5.00 -6.47
N PRO A 248 15.25 -4.33 -5.56
CA PRO A 248 14.12 -3.49 -5.94
C PRO A 248 14.54 -2.31 -6.81
N ARG A 249 13.90 -2.17 -7.98
CA ARG A 249 14.16 -1.11 -8.98
C ARG A 249 12.99 -0.18 -9.19
N ILE A 250 11.80 -0.60 -8.78
CA ILE A 250 10.57 0.18 -8.88
C ILE A 250 9.66 -0.15 -7.70
N ALA A 251 9.02 0.89 -7.13
CA ALA A 251 7.94 0.77 -6.17
C ALA A 251 6.70 1.49 -6.72
N VAL A 252 5.53 0.88 -6.56
CA VAL A 252 4.27 1.34 -7.14
C VAL A 252 3.18 1.22 -6.10
N ALA A 253 2.40 2.28 -5.92
CA ALA A 253 1.13 2.24 -5.22
C ALA A 253 0.01 2.68 -6.18
N VAL A 254 -1.05 1.89 -6.25
CA VAL A 254 -2.22 2.17 -7.10
C VAL A 254 -3.48 2.13 -6.25
N ILE A 255 -4.37 3.09 -6.51
CA ILE A 255 -5.77 3.05 -6.10
C ILE A 255 -6.65 3.06 -7.34
N VAL A 256 -7.68 2.23 -7.33
CA VAL A 256 -8.81 2.33 -8.27
C VAL A 256 -10.03 2.58 -7.43
N GLU A 257 -10.64 3.75 -7.62
CA GLU A 257 -11.78 4.15 -6.81
C GLU A 257 -12.97 3.23 -7.07
N ASN A 258 -13.71 2.87 -6.01
CA ASN A 258 -14.97 2.13 -6.11
C ASN A 258 -14.90 0.74 -6.78
N ALA A 259 -13.69 0.19 -6.95
CA ALA A 259 -13.44 -1.06 -7.64
C ALA A 259 -13.28 -2.29 -6.71
N GLY A 260 -13.64 -2.15 -5.43
CA GLY A 260 -13.68 -3.25 -4.47
C GLY A 260 -12.31 -3.78 -4.08
N PHE A 261 -12.10 -5.10 -4.21
CA PHE A 261 -10.94 -5.79 -3.67
C PHE A 261 -9.64 -5.45 -4.42
N GLY A 262 -8.56 -5.18 -3.68
CA GLY A 262 -7.27 -4.73 -4.22
C GLY A 262 -6.67 -5.56 -5.36
N ALA A 263 -6.80 -6.89 -5.28
CA ALA A 263 -6.29 -7.79 -6.32
C ALA A 263 -7.14 -7.83 -7.59
N ALA A 264 -8.36 -7.27 -7.57
CA ALA A 264 -9.29 -7.34 -8.68
C ALA A 264 -9.07 -6.21 -9.71
N ALA A 265 -8.65 -5.02 -9.28
CA ALA A 265 -8.47 -3.87 -10.18
C ALA A 265 -7.08 -3.24 -10.09
N ALA A 266 -6.62 -2.88 -8.90
CA ALA A 266 -5.32 -2.22 -8.72
C ALA A 266 -4.14 -3.16 -9.01
N GLY A 267 -4.23 -4.41 -8.55
CA GLY A 267 -3.21 -5.43 -8.82
C GLY A 267 -2.93 -5.65 -10.31
N PRO A 268 -3.94 -5.89 -11.18
CA PRO A 268 -3.77 -5.97 -12.63
C PRO A 268 -3.00 -4.80 -13.25
N ILE A 269 -3.22 -3.58 -12.78
CA ILE A 269 -2.49 -2.39 -13.24
C ILE A 269 -1.02 -2.47 -12.82
N VAL A 270 -0.75 -2.76 -11.54
CA VAL A 270 0.62 -2.92 -11.01
C VAL A 270 1.40 -3.98 -11.78
N ARG A 271 0.78 -5.12 -12.07
CA ARG A 271 1.40 -6.20 -12.85
C ARG A 271 1.91 -5.71 -14.20
N ARG A 272 1.11 -4.92 -14.92
CA ARG A 272 1.46 -4.37 -16.24
C ARG A 272 2.52 -3.28 -16.16
N VAL A 273 2.50 -2.46 -15.12
CA VAL A 273 3.57 -1.48 -14.87
C VAL A 273 4.91 -2.19 -14.69
N PHE A 274 4.93 -3.31 -13.95
CA PHE A 274 6.13 -4.12 -13.80
C PHE A 274 6.55 -4.83 -15.10
N ASP A 275 5.63 -5.44 -15.85
CA ASP A 275 5.95 -6.05 -17.15
C ASP A 275 6.54 -5.00 -18.12
N TYR A 276 5.99 -3.78 -18.15
CA TYR A 276 6.52 -2.65 -18.91
C TYR A 276 7.94 -2.27 -18.47
N TRP A 277 8.10 -2.00 -17.17
CA TRP A 277 9.35 -1.45 -16.63
C TRP A 277 10.50 -2.44 -16.63
N LEU A 278 10.23 -3.72 -16.35
CA LEU A 278 11.25 -4.75 -16.16
C LEU A 278 11.51 -5.58 -17.41
N LEU A 279 10.50 -5.77 -18.26
CA LEU A 279 10.60 -6.66 -19.43
C LEU A 279 10.47 -5.91 -20.76
N GLY A 280 10.18 -4.60 -20.76
CA GLY A 280 9.89 -3.86 -21.98
C GLY A 280 8.65 -4.38 -22.70
N GLN A 281 7.71 -4.98 -21.96
CA GLN A 281 6.49 -5.56 -22.49
C GLN A 281 5.33 -4.59 -22.34
N TYR A 282 4.73 -4.22 -23.47
CA TYR A 282 3.52 -3.42 -23.51
C TYR A 282 2.29 -4.33 -23.61
N PRO A 283 1.18 -4.04 -22.90
CA PRO A 283 -0.05 -4.83 -22.97
C PRO A 283 -0.56 -5.06 -24.41
N SER A 284 -1.16 -6.23 -24.67
CA SER A 284 -1.90 -6.46 -25.92
C SER A 284 -3.16 -5.59 -25.99
N GLU A 285 -3.74 -5.39 -27.17
CA GLU A 285 -5.00 -4.63 -27.32
C GLU A 285 -6.16 -5.28 -26.53
N ALA A 286 -6.25 -6.62 -26.58
CA ALA A 286 -7.25 -7.36 -25.82
C ALA A 286 -7.08 -7.17 -24.31
N ASP A 287 -5.82 -7.09 -23.87
CA ASP A 287 -5.45 -6.88 -22.48
C ASP A 287 -5.83 -5.49 -21.98
N LEU A 288 -5.51 -4.44 -22.76
CA LEU A 288 -5.93 -3.06 -22.46
C LEU A 288 -7.44 -2.93 -22.40
N ALA A 289 -8.16 -3.55 -23.33
CA ALA A 289 -9.61 -3.55 -23.34
C ALA A 289 -10.21 -4.22 -22.08
N ALA A 290 -9.57 -5.28 -21.58
CA ALA A 290 -9.98 -5.93 -20.33
C ALA A 290 -9.69 -5.06 -19.10
N VAL A 291 -8.55 -4.38 -19.05
CA VAL A 291 -8.21 -3.46 -17.94
C VAL A 291 -9.19 -2.29 -17.89
N ALA A 292 -9.48 -1.67 -19.04
CA ALA A 292 -10.41 -0.53 -19.13
C ALA A 292 -11.83 -0.87 -18.64
N LYS A 293 -12.22 -2.15 -18.73
CA LYS A 293 -13.52 -2.65 -18.23
C LYS A 293 -13.47 -3.17 -16.79
N GLY A 294 -12.32 -3.14 -16.13
CA GLY A 294 -12.12 -3.74 -14.80
C GLY A 294 -12.27 -5.27 -14.78
N GLN A 295 -12.03 -5.92 -15.92
CA GLN A 295 -12.18 -7.38 -16.10
C GLN A 295 -10.83 -8.10 -16.19
N ALA A 296 -9.72 -7.36 -16.14
CA ALA A 296 -8.38 -7.90 -16.25
C ALA A 296 -7.98 -8.70 -15.00
N THR A 297 -7.22 -9.77 -15.23
CA THR A 297 -6.51 -10.52 -14.18
C THR A 297 -5.02 -10.53 -14.54
N SER A 298 -4.43 -11.71 -14.75
CA SER A 298 -3.11 -11.84 -15.36
C SER A 298 -3.12 -11.29 -16.80
N PRO A 299 -1.98 -10.84 -17.33
CA PRO A 299 -1.89 -10.37 -18.71
C PRO A 299 -2.38 -11.42 -19.71
N ILE A 300 -3.17 -11.00 -20.71
CA ILE A 300 -3.73 -11.86 -21.76
C ILE A 300 -3.28 -11.43 -23.17
N GLY A 301 -3.30 -12.38 -24.11
CA GLY A 301 -2.82 -12.16 -25.47
C GLY A 301 -1.30 -12.02 -25.54
N THR A 302 -0.77 -11.80 -26.75
CA THR A 302 0.67 -11.63 -26.97
C THR A 302 1.07 -10.20 -26.61
N PRO A 303 1.99 -9.99 -25.65
CA PRO A 303 2.52 -8.67 -25.35
C PRO A 303 3.21 -8.06 -26.57
N ARG A 304 3.09 -6.74 -26.71
CA ARG A 304 3.82 -5.96 -27.71
C ARG A 304 5.13 -5.49 -27.10
N LYS A 305 6.09 -5.09 -27.93
CA LYS A 305 7.31 -4.47 -27.41
C LYS A 305 7.08 -2.97 -27.20
N VAL A 306 7.64 -2.43 -26.14
CA VAL A 306 7.54 -0.98 -25.85
C VAL A 306 8.16 -0.12 -26.96
N GLU A 307 9.23 -0.58 -27.61
CA GLU A 307 9.88 0.11 -28.74
C GLU A 307 8.96 0.30 -29.96
N ASP A 308 7.95 -0.57 -30.11
CA ASP A 308 6.99 -0.52 -31.22
C ASP A 308 5.78 0.36 -30.90
N ILE A 309 5.66 0.88 -29.68
CA ILE A 309 4.53 1.69 -29.25
C ILE A 309 4.91 3.17 -29.38
N PRO A 310 4.27 3.93 -30.30
CA PRO A 310 4.54 5.35 -30.41
C PRO A 310 4.10 6.04 -29.11
N ILE A 311 5.03 6.74 -28.46
CA ILE A 311 4.67 7.70 -27.42
C ILE A 311 4.02 8.87 -28.15
N ALA A 312 2.75 9.15 -27.84
CA ALA A 312 2.12 10.38 -28.30
C ALA A 312 2.90 11.56 -27.72
N THR A 313 3.85 12.08 -28.48
CA THR A 313 4.43 13.38 -28.21
C THR A 313 3.39 14.36 -28.70
N ASP A 314 2.60 14.93 -27.79
CA ASP A 314 1.87 16.15 -28.06
C ASP A 314 2.93 17.19 -28.48
N GLU A 315 3.16 17.32 -29.79
CA GLU A 315 3.81 18.51 -30.31
C GLU A 315 2.90 19.69 -29.92
N PRO A 316 3.41 20.71 -29.21
CA PRO A 316 2.62 21.90 -28.98
C PRO A 316 2.18 22.46 -30.34
N PRO A 317 0.96 22.99 -30.48
CA PRO A 317 0.51 23.53 -31.74
C PRO A 317 1.53 24.56 -32.24
N VAL A 318 2.02 24.34 -33.46
CA VAL A 318 2.92 25.26 -34.16
C VAL A 318 2.22 26.63 -34.21
N PRO A 319 2.89 27.74 -33.83
CA PRO A 319 2.29 29.07 -33.81
C PRO A 319 1.82 29.54 -35.19
#